data_AF-A0A1H9E1X8-F1
#
_entry.id   AF-A0A1H9E1X8-F1
#
_cell.length_a   1.000
_cell.length_b   1.000
_cell.length_c   1.000
_cell.angle_alpha   90.00
_cell.angle_beta   90.00
_cell.angle_gamma   90.00
#
_symmetry.space_group_name_H-M   'P 1'
#
loop_
_entity.id
_entity.type
_entity.pdbx_description
1 polymer ?
#
loop_
_entity_poly.entity_id
_entity_poly.type
_entity_poly.pdbx_seq_one_letter_code
_entity_poly.pdbx_strand_id
1 'polypeptide(L)'
;MKKLIITSLLITNSLFAQVGIGTVTPDPSSILHLNSTNAGFLAPRLTNAQKNAILSPATGLLIYQTDGAFGFWYYNGTAWVPFGGANTYTFNNGLTLTGSNAQLGGDLIKSTTIDLKDYDLTFKTTSTSTYPGDLVVEGKNRKIMETSIYDNFVHFGGGYPYIGTSVDGTTLTDYSGSNYTIDVVASFQTDGAIAGSAIKTGSVEYLMDGISELYLEGSAGFHPRNDNTSSFGASLGSTTKRWASVYANNGVIQTSDVRFKKNIKPLEYGLNEVLQLNTITYNWKNNKIGNTIIPDEFQETKIGFSAQNLLEVIPEVVETHTWQPVDENGNYTRLESNKLGVNYSELIPVLVNAIKDLKAEIDSLKKELNNK
;
A
#
# COMPACT_ATOMS: atom_id res chain seq x y z
N MET A 1 -107.34 62.16 -16.84
CA MET A 1 -106.48 61.93 -15.64
C MET A 1 -105.10 61.47 -16.11
N LYS A 2 -104.01 61.90 -15.46
CA LYS A 2 -102.67 61.34 -15.70
C LYS A 2 -102.55 59.98 -14.99
N LYS A 3 -101.86 59.02 -15.60
CA LYS A 3 -101.28 57.85 -14.88
C LYS A 3 -99.82 57.72 -15.30
N LEU A 4 -98.93 57.82 -14.32
CA LEU A 4 -97.49 57.60 -14.48
C LEU A 4 -97.22 56.11 -14.24
N ILE A 5 -96.54 55.44 -15.16
CA ILE A 5 -96.10 54.05 -14.96
C ILE A 5 -94.61 54.09 -14.63
N ILE A 6 -94.26 53.70 -13.41
CA ILE A 6 -92.88 53.48 -12.97
C ILE A 6 -92.63 51.98 -13.07
N THR A 7 -91.84 51.56 -14.05
CA THR A 7 -91.42 50.15 -14.19
C THR A 7 -90.13 49.94 -13.41
N SER A 8 -90.18 49.09 -12.39
CA SER A 8 -88.99 48.75 -11.58
C SER A 8 -88.03 47.86 -12.36
N LEU A 9 -86.72 48.13 -12.23
CA LEU A 9 -85.66 47.36 -12.86
C LEU A 9 -85.18 46.26 -11.89
N LEU A 10 -85.55 44.99 -12.14
CA LEU A 10 -85.04 43.86 -11.36
C LEU A 10 -83.60 43.54 -11.80
N ILE A 11 -82.66 43.61 -10.86
CA ILE A 11 -81.29 43.12 -11.03
C ILE A 11 -81.24 41.67 -10.53
N THR A 12 -81.16 40.71 -11.44
CA THR A 12 -81.04 39.28 -11.12
C THR A 12 -79.57 38.91 -10.89
N ASN A 13 -79.16 38.76 -9.64
CA ASN A 13 -77.86 38.19 -9.30
C ASN A 13 -77.92 36.66 -9.41
N SER A 14 -77.11 36.08 -10.29
CA SER A 14 -76.97 34.62 -10.43
C SER A 14 -76.18 34.04 -9.27
N LEU A 15 -76.87 33.38 -8.33
CA LEU A 15 -76.22 32.61 -7.26
C LEU A 15 -75.74 31.26 -7.81
N PHE A 16 -74.43 31.01 -7.73
CA PHE A 16 -73.84 29.73 -8.10
C PHE A 16 -74.17 28.66 -7.04
N ALA A 17 -74.81 27.57 -7.46
CA ALA A 17 -75.19 26.46 -6.58
C ALA A 17 -74.02 25.48 -6.35
N GLN A 18 -73.03 25.93 -5.57
CA GLN A 18 -71.93 25.10 -5.07
C GLN A 18 -72.41 24.16 -3.94
N VAL A 19 -72.03 22.89 -3.97
CA VAL A 19 -72.51 21.88 -3.01
C VAL A 19 -71.63 21.87 -1.75
N GLY A 20 -72.20 22.32 -0.63
CA GLY A 20 -71.59 22.17 0.69
C GLY A 20 -72.11 20.93 1.42
N ILE A 21 -71.20 20.11 1.96
CA ILE A 21 -71.53 19.08 2.94
C ILE A 21 -70.68 19.35 4.19
N GLY A 22 -71.33 19.70 5.30
CA GLY A 22 -70.67 20.12 6.54
C GLY A 22 -70.09 21.55 6.51
N THR A 23 -70.37 22.32 5.46
CA THR A 23 -70.11 23.78 5.42
C THR A 23 -71.27 24.52 4.75
N VAL A 24 -71.61 25.70 5.28
CA VAL A 24 -72.55 26.66 4.66
C VAL A 24 -71.84 27.71 3.80
N THR A 25 -70.51 27.72 3.83
CA THR A 25 -69.64 28.49 2.93
C THR A 25 -68.70 27.52 2.21
N PRO A 26 -69.17 26.83 1.15
CA PRO A 26 -68.28 26.08 0.26
C PRO A 26 -67.23 27.02 -0.36
N ASP A 27 -66.09 26.46 -0.77
CA ASP A 27 -65.01 27.28 -1.30
C ASP A 27 -65.39 27.75 -2.71
N PRO A 28 -65.24 29.05 -3.08
CA PRO A 28 -65.61 29.55 -4.40
C PRO A 28 -64.92 28.87 -5.59
N SER A 29 -63.82 28.13 -5.37
CA SER A 29 -63.15 27.31 -6.39
C SER A 29 -63.71 25.87 -6.51
N SER A 30 -64.68 25.50 -5.66
CA SER A 30 -65.17 24.13 -5.52
C SER A 30 -66.63 23.95 -5.96
N ILE A 31 -66.88 22.92 -6.78
CA ILE A 31 -68.25 22.46 -7.09
C ILE A 31 -68.83 21.64 -5.91
N LEU A 32 -67.95 20.99 -5.14
CA LEU A 32 -68.27 20.21 -3.94
C LEU A 32 -67.22 20.48 -2.85
N HIS A 33 -67.64 21.02 -1.71
CA HIS A 33 -66.81 21.17 -0.50
C HIS A 33 -67.31 20.20 0.57
N LEU A 34 -66.47 19.24 0.95
CA LEU A 34 -66.69 18.32 2.07
C LEU A 34 -65.90 18.80 3.29
N ASN A 35 -66.57 19.29 4.33
CA ASN A 35 -65.94 19.79 5.55
C ASN A 35 -66.40 18.97 6.77
N SER A 36 -65.48 18.24 7.40
CA SER A 36 -65.74 17.52 8.65
C SER A 36 -64.45 17.32 9.44
N THR A 37 -64.56 17.30 10.77
CA THR A 37 -63.47 17.01 11.71
C THR A 37 -63.43 15.55 12.16
N ASN A 38 -64.43 14.72 11.79
CA ASN A 38 -64.57 13.34 12.26
C ASN A 38 -65.01 12.32 11.20
N ALA A 39 -65.23 12.73 9.96
CA ALA A 39 -65.64 11.87 8.84
C ALA A 39 -64.89 12.24 7.55
N GLY A 40 -64.57 11.24 6.73
CA GLY A 40 -63.87 11.42 5.45
C GLY A 40 -64.74 11.07 4.24
N PHE A 41 -64.23 11.38 3.04
CA PHE A 41 -64.85 10.95 1.78
C PHE A 41 -64.56 9.48 1.49
N LEU A 42 -65.60 8.67 1.30
CA LEU A 42 -65.48 7.28 0.86
C LEU A 42 -65.71 7.22 -0.66
N ALA A 43 -64.62 7.21 -1.44
CA ALA A 43 -64.68 7.06 -2.89
C ALA A 43 -65.32 5.72 -3.32
N PRO A 44 -65.87 5.63 -4.55
CA PRO A 44 -66.48 4.39 -5.05
C PRO A 44 -65.56 3.18 -4.89
N ARG A 45 -66.04 2.16 -4.17
CA ARG A 45 -65.27 0.96 -3.82
C ARG A 45 -65.55 -0.15 -4.84
N LEU A 46 -64.53 -0.56 -5.58
CA LEU A 46 -64.66 -1.46 -6.74
C LEU A 46 -63.62 -2.58 -6.70
N THR A 47 -63.95 -3.76 -7.22
CA THR A 47 -62.93 -4.74 -7.61
C THR A 47 -62.18 -4.29 -8.86
N ASN A 48 -61.01 -4.85 -9.13
CA ASN A 48 -60.24 -4.65 -10.36
C ASN A 48 -61.09 -4.99 -11.61
N ALA A 49 -61.93 -6.03 -11.52
CA ALA A 49 -62.88 -6.38 -12.57
C ALA A 49 -63.93 -5.27 -12.78
N GLN A 50 -64.52 -4.73 -11.71
CA GLN A 50 -65.49 -3.64 -11.78
C GLN A 50 -64.85 -2.32 -12.27
N LYS A 51 -63.64 -1.99 -11.82
CA LYS A 51 -62.85 -0.84 -12.28
C LYS A 51 -62.57 -0.93 -13.78
N ASN A 52 -62.17 -2.10 -14.28
CA ASN A 52 -61.88 -2.32 -15.70
C ASN A 52 -63.16 -2.46 -16.56
N ALA A 53 -64.33 -2.67 -15.95
CA ALA A 53 -65.63 -2.67 -16.61
C ALA A 53 -66.25 -1.25 -16.78
N ILE A 54 -65.62 -0.20 -16.24
CA ILE A 54 -66.03 1.18 -16.50
C ILE A 54 -65.70 1.51 -17.96
N LEU A 55 -66.73 1.67 -18.78
CA LEU A 55 -66.60 2.14 -20.16
C LEU A 55 -66.33 3.65 -20.17
N SER A 56 -65.33 4.08 -20.97
CA SER A 56 -64.95 5.49 -21.14
C SER A 56 -64.79 6.29 -19.84
N PRO A 57 -63.93 5.86 -18.89
CA PRO A 57 -63.70 6.58 -17.65
C PRO A 57 -63.14 7.99 -17.92
N ALA A 58 -63.62 8.99 -17.18
CA ALA A 58 -63.16 10.36 -17.30
C ALA A 58 -61.75 10.54 -16.72
N THR A 59 -60.94 11.40 -17.33
CA THR A 59 -59.65 11.83 -16.76
C THR A 59 -59.85 12.45 -15.38
N GLY A 60 -59.12 11.96 -14.38
CA GLY A 60 -59.26 12.34 -12.97
C GLY A 60 -60.32 11.55 -12.19
N LEU A 61 -61.05 10.60 -12.79
CA LEU A 61 -62.01 9.75 -12.09
C LEU A 61 -61.31 8.92 -11.00
N LEU A 62 -61.61 9.20 -9.73
CA LEU A 62 -61.01 8.57 -8.55
C LEU A 62 -61.91 7.45 -7.99
N ILE A 63 -61.33 6.28 -7.76
CA ILE A 63 -61.99 5.11 -7.13
C ILE A 63 -61.07 4.51 -6.05
N TYR A 64 -61.60 3.61 -5.22
CA TYR A 64 -60.82 2.78 -4.30
C TYR A 64 -60.94 1.30 -4.70
N GLN A 65 -59.82 0.64 -5.00
CA GLN A 65 -59.79 -0.77 -5.38
C GLN A 65 -59.78 -1.69 -4.15
N THR A 66 -60.66 -2.69 -4.12
CA THR A 66 -60.91 -3.58 -2.96
C THR A 66 -60.43 -5.02 -3.14
N ASP A 67 -59.63 -5.31 -4.16
CA ASP A 67 -58.94 -6.57 -4.38
C ASP A 67 -57.64 -6.35 -5.19
N GLY A 68 -56.81 -7.39 -5.34
CA GLY A 68 -55.55 -7.33 -6.08
C GLY A 68 -54.63 -6.22 -5.55
N ALA A 69 -54.33 -5.23 -6.38
CA ALA A 69 -53.59 -4.03 -5.99
C ALA A 69 -54.51 -3.00 -5.28
N PHE A 70 -54.79 -3.26 -4.01
CA PHE A 70 -55.59 -2.40 -3.12
C PHE A 70 -55.09 -0.94 -3.07
N GLY A 71 -56.01 0.01 -2.88
CA GLY A 71 -55.69 1.42 -2.65
C GLY A 71 -56.58 2.36 -3.47
N PHE A 72 -56.29 3.67 -3.44
CA PHE A 72 -56.91 4.62 -4.36
C PHE A 72 -56.29 4.49 -5.76
N TRP A 73 -57.12 4.66 -6.79
CA TRP A 73 -56.72 4.68 -8.19
C TRP A 73 -57.45 5.81 -8.91
N TYR A 74 -56.77 6.49 -9.84
CA TYR A 74 -57.39 7.48 -10.72
C TYR A 74 -57.14 7.10 -12.19
N TYR A 75 -58.07 7.46 -13.07
CA TYR A 75 -57.85 7.32 -14.51
C TYR A 75 -57.09 8.54 -15.05
N ASN A 76 -55.90 8.35 -15.62
CA ASN A 76 -55.05 9.46 -16.09
C ASN A 76 -55.40 9.97 -17.51
N GLY A 77 -56.46 9.44 -18.13
CA GLY A 77 -56.86 9.72 -19.50
C GLY A 77 -56.46 8.63 -20.51
N THR A 78 -55.60 7.68 -20.13
CA THR A 78 -55.27 6.49 -20.96
C THR A 78 -55.34 5.19 -20.16
N ALA A 79 -54.92 5.19 -18.89
CA ALA A 79 -54.89 4.04 -18.01
C ALA A 79 -55.32 4.39 -16.58
N TRP A 80 -55.69 3.36 -15.82
CA TRP A 80 -55.81 3.46 -14.36
C TRP A 80 -54.41 3.50 -13.74
N VAL A 81 -54.16 4.46 -12.85
CA VAL A 81 -52.89 4.70 -12.14
C VAL A 81 -53.18 4.77 -10.63
N PRO A 82 -52.34 4.18 -9.75
CA PRO A 82 -52.54 4.31 -8.30
C PRO A 82 -52.39 5.76 -7.85
N PHE A 83 -53.25 6.18 -6.90
CA PHE A 83 -53.25 7.51 -6.30
C PHE A 83 -52.62 7.42 -4.90
N GLY A 84 -51.55 8.19 -4.68
CA GLY A 84 -50.52 7.81 -3.73
C GLY A 84 -49.55 6.87 -4.43
N GLY A 85 -48.38 7.39 -4.80
CA GLY A 85 -47.41 6.62 -5.57
C GLY A 85 -46.82 5.46 -4.78
N ALA A 86 -46.38 4.42 -5.49
CA ALA A 86 -45.18 3.72 -5.03
C ALA A 86 -44.05 4.74 -4.82
N ASN A 87 -43.14 4.50 -3.89
CA ASN A 87 -42.02 5.42 -3.60
C ASN A 87 -41.00 5.38 -4.75
N THR A 88 -41.34 6.03 -5.87
CA THR A 88 -40.56 6.07 -7.10
C THR A 88 -39.42 7.07 -6.94
N TYR A 89 -38.38 6.66 -6.22
CA TYR A 89 -37.14 7.43 -6.08
C TYR A 89 -36.46 7.55 -7.45
N THR A 90 -36.58 8.72 -8.08
CA THR A 90 -35.92 9.03 -9.35
C THR A 90 -34.51 9.57 -9.07
N PHE A 91 -33.51 8.75 -9.37
CA PHE A 91 -32.10 9.08 -9.22
C PHE A 91 -31.51 9.54 -10.56
N ASN A 92 -30.98 10.77 -10.63
CA ASN A 92 -30.59 11.40 -11.91
C ASN A 92 -29.09 11.30 -12.26
N ASN A 93 -28.25 10.67 -11.41
CA ASN A 93 -26.83 10.47 -11.68
C ASN A 93 -26.24 9.37 -10.78
N GLY A 94 -25.78 8.26 -11.36
CA GLY A 94 -24.92 7.29 -10.64
C GLY A 94 -25.48 6.66 -9.37
N LEU A 95 -26.81 6.54 -9.25
CA LEU A 95 -27.52 5.81 -8.21
C LEU A 95 -28.64 4.98 -8.86
N THR A 96 -28.71 3.69 -8.55
CA THR A 96 -29.71 2.76 -9.09
C THR A 96 -30.33 1.90 -7.99
N LEU A 97 -31.62 1.56 -8.13
CA LEU A 97 -32.32 0.62 -7.26
C LEU A 97 -32.48 -0.72 -8.01
N THR A 98 -31.76 -1.75 -7.54
CA THR A 98 -31.81 -3.09 -8.13
C THR A 98 -32.47 -4.05 -7.14
N GLY A 99 -33.75 -4.36 -7.38
CA GLY A 99 -34.58 -5.05 -6.38
C GLY A 99 -34.77 -4.18 -5.15
N SER A 100 -34.34 -4.67 -3.98
CA SER A 100 -34.35 -3.91 -2.71
C SER A 100 -33.04 -3.15 -2.44
N ASN A 101 -32.02 -3.28 -3.30
CA ASN A 101 -30.67 -2.79 -3.04
C ASN A 101 -30.44 -1.43 -3.72
N ALA A 102 -30.17 -0.39 -2.92
CA ALA A 102 -29.64 0.87 -3.43
C ALA A 102 -28.15 0.68 -3.78
N GLN A 103 -27.76 1.05 -5.00
CA GLN A 103 -26.43 0.83 -5.55
C GLN A 103 -25.87 2.15 -6.10
N LEU A 104 -24.57 2.40 -5.89
CA LEU A 104 -23.84 3.47 -6.55
C LEU A 104 -23.36 2.97 -7.91
N GLY A 105 -23.88 3.54 -9.00
CA GLY A 105 -23.66 3.06 -10.37
C GLY A 105 -24.76 3.51 -11.34
N GLY A 106 -24.63 3.15 -12.62
CA GLY A 106 -25.50 3.59 -13.71
C GLY A 106 -24.83 4.64 -14.60
N ASP A 107 -25.62 5.29 -15.48
CA ASP A 107 -25.11 6.34 -16.37
C ASP A 107 -24.64 7.56 -15.55
N LEU A 108 -23.46 8.09 -15.89
CA LEU A 108 -22.81 9.19 -15.19
C LEU A 108 -22.80 10.45 -16.06
N ILE A 109 -23.43 11.49 -15.55
CA ILE A 109 -23.38 12.86 -16.07
C ILE A 109 -22.27 13.66 -15.35
N LYS A 110 -21.98 13.29 -14.09
CA LYS A 110 -20.89 13.81 -13.24
C LYS A 110 -20.38 12.70 -12.31
N SER A 111 -19.18 12.90 -11.75
CA SER A 111 -18.60 12.03 -10.72
C SER A 111 -19.56 11.84 -9.53
N THR A 112 -19.74 10.61 -9.10
CA THR A 112 -20.46 10.28 -7.86
C THR A 112 -19.51 10.40 -6.67
N THR A 113 -19.95 11.02 -5.57
CA THR A 113 -19.16 11.20 -4.35
C THR A 113 -20.05 10.97 -3.14
N ILE A 114 -19.55 10.21 -2.16
CA ILE A 114 -20.18 10.09 -0.83
C ILE A 114 -19.64 11.22 0.02
N ASP A 115 -20.46 12.24 0.29
CA ASP A 115 -20.11 13.40 1.11
C ASP A 115 -20.68 13.19 2.52
N LEU A 116 -19.80 12.84 3.47
CA LEU A 116 -20.17 12.38 4.81
C LEU A 116 -20.40 13.53 5.80
N LYS A 117 -19.95 14.76 5.51
CA LYS A 117 -19.90 15.89 6.45
C LYS A 117 -19.27 15.48 7.79
N ASP A 118 -20.04 15.57 8.88
CA ASP A 118 -19.59 15.37 10.26
C ASP A 118 -19.89 13.95 10.78
N TYR A 119 -20.01 12.95 9.89
CA TYR A 119 -20.44 11.58 10.19
C TYR A 119 -19.48 10.48 9.65
N ASP A 120 -19.51 9.30 10.27
CA ASP A 120 -18.68 8.15 9.90
C ASP A 120 -19.27 7.28 8.78
N LEU A 121 -18.42 6.73 7.91
CA LEU A 121 -18.77 5.59 7.04
C LEU A 121 -18.50 4.27 7.78
N THR A 122 -19.56 3.56 8.15
CA THR A 122 -19.48 2.30 8.93
C THR A 122 -20.01 1.11 8.13
N PHE A 123 -19.18 0.10 7.91
CA PHE A 123 -19.60 -1.23 7.46
C PHE A 123 -19.81 -2.14 8.67
N LYS A 124 -21.04 -2.65 8.86
CA LYS A 124 -21.39 -3.58 9.96
C LYS A 124 -22.31 -4.68 9.44
N THR A 125 -22.15 -5.86 10.02
CA THR A 125 -22.91 -7.08 9.70
C THR A 125 -23.60 -7.61 10.94
N THR A 126 -24.77 -8.22 10.76
CA THR A 126 -25.52 -8.92 11.82
C THR A 126 -25.55 -10.43 11.59
N SER A 127 -24.64 -10.96 10.77
CA SER A 127 -24.54 -12.39 10.49
C SER A 127 -24.02 -13.16 11.69
N THR A 128 -24.54 -14.37 11.90
CA THR A 128 -24.05 -15.34 12.90
C THR A 128 -23.04 -16.33 12.34
N SER A 129 -22.66 -16.19 11.07
CA SER A 129 -21.51 -16.91 10.48
C SER A 129 -20.21 -16.50 11.17
N THR A 130 -19.28 -17.44 11.37
CA THR A 130 -18.08 -17.25 12.21
C THR A 130 -17.18 -16.07 11.78
N TYR A 131 -17.08 -15.78 10.47
CA TYR A 131 -16.23 -14.71 9.94
C TYR A 131 -16.97 -13.88 8.88
N PRO A 132 -17.68 -12.79 9.26
CA PRO A 132 -18.37 -11.91 8.32
C PRO A 132 -17.87 -10.45 8.39
N GLY A 133 -17.84 -9.77 7.23
CA GLY A 133 -17.66 -8.31 7.19
C GLY A 133 -16.44 -7.80 6.43
N ASP A 134 -15.86 -8.60 5.53
CA ASP A 134 -14.72 -8.21 4.71
C ASP A 134 -14.94 -6.90 3.95
N LEU A 135 -14.01 -5.95 4.11
CA LEU A 135 -13.96 -4.73 3.31
C LEU A 135 -13.26 -5.03 1.98
N VAL A 136 -13.91 -4.70 0.87
CA VAL A 136 -13.35 -4.87 -0.48
C VAL A 136 -13.52 -3.58 -1.28
N VAL A 137 -12.42 -3.03 -1.76
CA VAL A 137 -12.40 -1.84 -2.63
C VAL A 137 -12.18 -2.30 -4.06
N GLU A 138 -13.21 -2.21 -4.92
CA GLU A 138 -13.16 -2.71 -6.29
C GLU A 138 -13.20 -1.60 -7.35
N GLY A 139 -12.25 -1.64 -8.29
CA GLY A 139 -12.43 -1.08 -9.62
C GLY A 139 -13.24 -2.03 -10.50
N LYS A 140 -13.64 -1.58 -11.70
CA LYS A 140 -14.63 -2.24 -12.61
C LYS A 140 -14.57 -3.78 -12.72
N ASN A 141 -13.39 -4.40 -12.60
CA ASN A 141 -13.23 -5.86 -12.44
C ASN A 141 -12.02 -6.24 -11.54
N ARG A 142 -11.65 -5.48 -10.50
CA ARG A 142 -10.45 -5.81 -9.67
C ARG A 142 -10.47 -5.18 -8.27
N LYS A 143 -10.10 -5.97 -7.25
CA LYS A 143 -9.77 -5.49 -5.90
C LYS A 143 -8.55 -4.55 -5.90
N ILE A 144 -8.53 -3.58 -4.98
CA ILE A 144 -7.50 -2.55 -4.76
C ILE A 144 -7.08 -2.51 -3.29
N MET A 145 -7.99 -2.85 -2.39
CA MET A 145 -7.76 -3.18 -0.99
C MET A 145 -8.73 -4.30 -0.63
N GLU A 146 -8.29 -5.25 0.18
CA GLU A 146 -9.17 -6.29 0.74
C GLU A 146 -8.79 -6.64 2.18
N THR A 147 -9.76 -7.16 2.91
CA THR A 147 -9.55 -7.84 4.20
C THR A 147 -10.20 -9.22 4.13
N SER A 148 -9.70 -10.17 4.93
CA SER A 148 -10.31 -11.48 5.19
C SER A 148 -10.25 -11.71 6.70
N ILE A 149 -11.39 -11.57 7.36
CA ILE A 149 -11.50 -11.67 8.83
C ILE A 149 -11.28 -13.13 9.30
N TYR A 150 -11.23 -14.10 8.38
CA TYR A 150 -10.97 -15.51 8.67
C TYR A 150 -9.49 -15.82 8.93
N ASP A 151 -8.61 -15.46 8.00
CA ASP A 151 -7.20 -15.89 8.03
C ASP A 151 -6.31 -14.96 8.88
N ASN A 152 -6.93 -14.04 9.63
CA ASN A 152 -6.29 -12.92 10.33
C ASN A 152 -5.39 -12.04 9.45
N PHE A 153 -5.62 -12.03 8.12
CA PHE A 153 -4.77 -11.25 7.13
C PHE A 153 -5.37 -8.50 6.01
N VAL A 154 -5.03 -7.25 6.51
CA VAL A 154 -5.56 -5.91 6.12
C VAL A 154 -4.73 -5.32 4.99
N HIS A 155 -5.13 -5.51 3.73
CA HIS A 155 -4.19 -5.43 2.63
C HIS A 155 -4.39 -4.32 1.59
N PHE A 156 -3.27 -3.73 1.19
CA PHE A 156 -3.16 -2.65 0.23
C PHE A 156 -2.81 -3.21 -1.17
N GLY A 157 -3.82 -3.78 -1.84
CA GLY A 157 -3.77 -4.58 -3.07
C GLY A 157 -4.72 -5.79 -2.95
N GLY A 158 -4.20 -7.02 -3.12
CA GLY A 158 -4.68 -8.25 -2.43
C GLY A 158 -3.47 -9.07 -1.87
N GLY A 159 -3.48 -9.50 -0.58
CA GLY A 159 -2.30 -9.88 0.24
C GLY A 159 -2.55 -9.74 1.78
N TYR A 160 -1.55 -9.47 2.67
CA TYR A 160 -1.78 -9.10 4.12
C TYR A 160 -0.56 -8.78 5.04
N PRO A 161 -0.65 -8.00 6.18
CA PRO A 161 0.56 -7.55 6.93
C PRO A 161 0.70 -7.43 8.50
N TYR A 162 1.64 -8.17 9.17
CA TYR A 162 2.28 -7.91 10.53
C TYR A 162 3.84 -8.09 10.49
N ILE A 163 4.70 -7.48 11.37
CA ILE A 163 6.16 -7.79 11.63
C ILE A 163 6.59 -7.38 13.07
N GLY A 164 7.56 -8.07 13.71
CA GLY A 164 8.34 -7.63 14.90
C GLY A 164 9.59 -8.51 15.16
N THR A 165 10.66 -8.14 15.87
CA THR A 165 10.87 -7.05 16.86
C THR A 165 12.31 -6.47 16.88
N SER A 166 12.49 -5.27 17.45
CA SER A 166 13.75 -4.71 18.02
C SER A 166 14.93 -4.27 17.12
N VAL A 167 14.72 -3.25 16.29
CA VAL A 167 15.61 -2.06 16.30
C VAL A 167 14.72 -0.81 16.23
N ASP A 168 13.99 -0.56 17.31
CA ASP A 168 12.93 0.46 17.53
C ASP A 168 11.76 0.49 16.53
N GLY A 169 11.84 -0.23 15.40
CA GLY A 169 10.73 -0.70 14.54
C GLY A 169 9.93 0.38 13.81
N THR A 170 10.16 1.65 14.09
CA THR A 170 9.26 2.76 13.75
C THR A 170 9.97 3.95 13.12
N THR A 171 11.30 4.06 13.23
CA THR A 171 12.07 5.16 12.63
C THR A 171 13.39 4.69 12.00
N LEU A 172 13.78 5.34 10.90
CA LEU A 172 15.10 5.24 10.26
C LEU A 172 15.82 6.59 10.36
N THR A 173 17.05 6.60 10.84
CA THR A 173 17.97 7.75 10.71
C THR A 173 18.84 7.57 9.48
N ASP A 174 18.86 8.55 8.58
CA ASP A 174 19.71 8.56 7.39
C ASP A 174 21.16 8.97 7.71
N TYR A 175 21.96 9.24 6.66
CA TYR A 175 23.33 9.73 6.82
C TYR A 175 23.43 11.23 7.13
N SER A 176 22.37 12.02 6.90
CA SER A 176 22.32 13.44 7.29
C SER A 176 21.93 13.67 8.76
N GLY A 177 21.45 12.63 9.45
CA GLY A 177 20.88 12.72 10.79
C GLY A 177 19.38 13.03 10.79
N SER A 178 18.73 12.97 9.63
CA SER A 178 17.29 13.11 9.46
C SER A 178 16.58 11.81 9.83
N ASN A 179 15.53 11.92 10.64
CA ASN A 179 14.69 10.78 11.05
C ASN A 179 13.44 10.68 10.19
N TYR A 180 13.13 9.48 9.72
CA TYR A 180 11.97 9.13 8.90
C TYR A 180 11.13 8.08 9.62
N THR A 181 9.81 8.26 9.68
CA THR A 181 8.89 7.22 10.17
C THR A 181 8.85 6.05 9.18
N ILE A 182 8.75 4.82 9.68
CA ILE A 182 8.58 3.61 8.87
C ILE A 182 7.08 3.34 8.68
N ASP A 183 6.54 3.73 7.53
CA ASP A 183 5.18 3.37 7.14
C ASP A 183 5.14 1.92 6.61
N VAL A 184 4.37 1.06 7.29
CA VAL A 184 4.23 -0.36 6.95
C VAL A 184 3.20 -0.53 5.83
N VAL A 185 3.64 -0.37 4.59
CA VAL A 185 2.80 -0.58 3.38
C VAL A 185 2.36 -2.05 3.26
N ALA A 186 3.27 -2.98 3.52
CA ALA A 186 3.00 -4.40 3.72
C ALA A 186 4.13 -5.03 4.56
N SER A 187 3.78 -5.59 5.71
CA SER A 187 4.48 -6.66 6.41
C SER A 187 3.76 -7.99 6.13
N PHE A 188 3.94 -9.12 6.84
CA PHE A 188 3.25 -10.41 6.58
C PHE A 188 3.08 -11.28 7.84
N GLN A 189 1.85 -11.70 8.17
CA GLN A 189 1.47 -12.23 9.49
C GLN A 189 1.25 -13.75 9.56
N THR A 190 1.40 -14.35 10.74
CA THR A 190 0.53 -15.45 11.23
C THR A 190 -0.03 -15.07 12.61
N ASP A 191 -1.25 -15.50 12.95
CA ASP A 191 -1.76 -15.40 14.32
C ASP A 191 -1.37 -16.66 15.11
N GLY A 192 -0.63 -16.48 16.21
CA GLY A 192 -0.28 -17.55 17.15
C GLY A 192 0.94 -18.43 16.82
N ALA A 193 1.56 -18.35 15.64
CA ALA A 193 2.84 -19.02 15.37
C ALA A 193 4.02 -18.04 15.38
N ILE A 194 5.10 -18.42 16.06
CA ILE A 194 6.31 -17.60 16.28
C ILE A 194 7.32 -17.62 15.12
N ALA A 195 6.92 -18.17 13.97
CA ALA A 195 7.70 -18.32 12.75
C ALA A 195 6.77 -18.78 11.61
N GLY A 196 7.22 -18.68 10.36
CA GLY A 196 6.59 -19.35 9.21
C GLY A 196 5.81 -18.46 8.25
N SER A 197 5.68 -17.15 8.53
CA SER A 197 5.28 -16.18 7.51
C SER A 197 6.32 -16.15 6.38
N ALA A 198 5.88 -16.08 5.12
CA ALA A 198 6.79 -15.98 3.98
C ALA A 198 6.25 -15.10 2.86
N ILE A 199 7.06 -14.12 2.46
CA ILE A 199 6.88 -13.34 1.23
C ILE A 199 7.52 -14.12 0.09
N LYS A 200 6.75 -14.99 -0.56
CA LYS A 200 7.23 -15.77 -1.71
C LYS A 200 7.22 -14.92 -2.99
N THR A 201 8.33 -14.90 -3.72
CA THR A 201 8.51 -14.12 -4.95
C THR A 201 8.93 -15.03 -6.10
N GLY A 202 7.98 -15.56 -6.88
CA GLY A 202 8.28 -16.49 -7.97
C GLY A 202 8.21 -17.96 -7.55
N SER A 203 9.17 -18.79 -7.94
CA SER A 203 9.02 -20.26 -7.88
C SER A 203 9.58 -20.88 -6.61
N VAL A 204 10.76 -20.45 -6.15
CA VAL A 204 11.38 -20.94 -4.90
C VAL A 204 12.02 -19.84 -4.05
N GLU A 205 12.06 -18.60 -4.54
CA GLU A 205 12.62 -17.45 -3.85
C GLU A 205 11.63 -16.93 -2.80
N TYR A 206 12.11 -16.69 -1.58
CA TYR A 206 11.29 -16.18 -0.49
C TYR A 206 12.06 -15.35 0.56
N LEU A 207 11.32 -14.43 1.16
CA LEU A 207 11.66 -13.76 2.41
C LEU A 207 10.84 -14.46 3.50
N MET A 208 11.44 -15.32 4.32
CA MET A 208 10.72 -16.11 5.34
C MET A 208 11.12 -15.70 6.75
N ASP A 209 10.10 -15.55 7.59
CA ASP A 209 10.20 -15.26 9.02
C ASP A 209 10.54 -16.54 9.80
N GLY A 210 11.70 -16.54 10.44
CA GLY A 210 12.17 -17.59 11.36
C GLY A 210 11.65 -17.37 12.78
N ILE A 211 12.39 -17.87 13.78
CA ILE A 211 12.05 -17.64 15.20
C ILE A 211 12.75 -16.39 15.73
N SER A 212 13.96 -16.13 15.21
CA SER A 212 14.79 -14.94 15.45
C SER A 212 15.63 -14.57 14.23
N GLU A 213 15.28 -15.11 13.06
CA GLU A 213 16.03 -15.08 11.81
C GLU A 213 15.17 -14.58 10.65
N LEU A 214 15.76 -13.81 9.72
CA LEU A 214 15.18 -13.58 8.41
C LEU A 214 15.88 -14.47 7.38
N TYR A 215 15.16 -15.44 6.81
CA TYR A 215 15.67 -16.27 5.74
C TYR A 215 15.46 -15.59 4.38
N LEU A 216 16.57 -15.42 3.65
CA LEU A 216 16.61 -14.95 2.26
C LEU A 216 17.02 -16.13 1.38
N GLU A 217 16.05 -16.88 0.86
CA GLU A 217 16.33 -18.05 0.03
C GLU A 217 15.94 -17.82 -1.44
N GLY A 218 16.61 -18.53 -2.34
CA GLY A 218 16.40 -18.48 -3.78
C GLY A 218 17.31 -19.45 -4.51
N SER A 219 16.90 -19.89 -5.70
CA SER A 219 17.56 -20.97 -6.46
C SER A 219 19.04 -20.73 -6.78
N ALA A 220 19.46 -19.47 -6.84
CA ALA A 220 20.86 -19.04 -7.07
C ALA A 220 21.48 -18.30 -5.85
N GLY A 221 20.84 -18.36 -4.68
CA GLY A 221 21.26 -17.64 -3.47
C GLY A 221 21.13 -16.11 -3.57
N PHE A 222 21.60 -15.40 -2.53
CA PHE A 222 21.58 -13.94 -2.46
C PHE A 222 22.71 -13.33 -3.30
N HIS A 223 22.35 -12.67 -4.40
CA HIS A 223 23.27 -12.09 -5.38
C HIS A 223 22.76 -10.72 -5.88
N PRO A 224 23.65 -9.82 -6.36
CA PRO A 224 23.24 -8.53 -6.88
C PRO A 224 22.62 -8.63 -8.28
N ARG A 225 21.69 -7.73 -8.59
CA ARG A 225 20.94 -7.72 -9.87
C ARG A 225 21.83 -7.54 -11.11
N ASN A 226 22.92 -6.78 -10.99
CA ASN A 226 23.83 -6.45 -12.09
C ASN A 226 25.24 -6.87 -11.70
N ASP A 227 25.99 -7.44 -12.65
CA ASP A 227 27.39 -7.84 -12.43
C ASP A 227 28.29 -6.62 -12.20
N ASN A 228 29.11 -6.68 -11.14
CA ASN A 228 30.17 -5.73 -10.80
C ASN A 228 29.80 -4.22 -10.80
N THR A 229 28.55 -3.84 -10.51
CA THR A 229 28.13 -2.42 -10.45
C THR A 229 28.16 -1.84 -9.03
N SER A 230 29.28 -1.21 -8.63
CA SER A 230 29.45 -0.52 -7.34
C SER A 230 28.35 0.51 -6.99
N SER A 231 27.67 1.04 -8.00
CA SER A 231 26.80 2.20 -7.91
C SER A 231 25.36 1.92 -7.48
N PHE A 232 24.89 0.68 -7.57
CA PHE A 232 23.50 0.30 -7.28
C PHE A 232 23.40 -0.96 -6.41
N GLY A 233 24.19 -1.00 -5.33
CA GLY A 233 24.06 -2.01 -4.28
C GLY A 233 24.70 -3.38 -4.59
N ALA A 234 25.63 -3.48 -5.53
CA ALA A 234 26.36 -4.75 -5.76
C ALA A 234 27.45 -5.05 -4.71
N SER A 235 27.61 -4.21 -3.69
CA SER A 235 28.54 -4.38 -2.58
C SER A 235 27.82 -4.86 -1.32
N LEU A 236 28.37 -5.88 -0.65
CA LEU A 236 27.82 -6.42 0.60
C LEU A 236 28.16 -5.50 1.78
N GLY A 237 27.41 -4.41 1.92
CA GLY A 237 27.63 -3.35 2.91
C GLY A 237 28.41 -2.15 2.37
N SER A 238 28.79 -1.22 3.27
CA SER A 238 29.49 0.03 2.92
C SER A 238 30.41 0.53 4.04
N THR A 239 31.19 1.58 3.77
CA THR A 239 32.05 2.28 4.75
C THR A 239 31.29 2.84 5.97
N THR A 240 29.97 3.06 5.83
CA THR A 240 29.07 3.53 6.88
C THR A 240 28.22 2.41 7.50
N LYS A 241 27.93 1.34 6.75
CA LYS A 241 27.12 0.18 7.17
C LYS A 241 27.88 -1.13 6.86
N ARG A 242 28.84 -1.47 7.72
CA ARG A 242 29.68 -2.68 7.61
C ARG A 242 29.01 -3.88 8.28
N TRP A 243 29.16 -5.07 7.71
CA TRP A 243 28.88 -6.32 8.41
C TRP A 243 29.91 -6.55 9.54
N ALA A 244 29.48 -7.09 10.67
CA ALA A 244 30.36 -7.34 11.82
C ALA A 244 31.23 -8.59 11.62
N SER A 245 30.62 -9.66 11.09
CA SER A 245 31.24 -10.95 10.75
C SER A 245 30.55 -11.54 9.53
N VAL A 246 31.24 -12.43 8.81
CA VAL A 246 30.66 -13.30 7.78
C VAL A 246 31.06 -14.73 8.11
N TYR A 247 30.08 -15.62 8.30
CA TYR A 247 30.31 -17.04 8.55
C TYR A 247 30.09 -17.81 7.24
N ALA A 248 31.13 -18.49 6.76
CA ALA A 248 31.10 -19.25 5.51
C ALA A 248 31.95 -20.52 5.65
N ASN A 249 31.54 -21.61 4.98
CA ASN A 249 32.29 -22.87 4.99
C ASN A 249 33.62 -22.77 4.23
N ASN A 250 33.66 -21.94 3.19
CA ASN A 250 34.81 -21.70 2.32
C ASN A 250 35.14 -20.20 2.28
N GLY A 251 36.37 -19.85 1.91
CA GLY A 251 36.78 -18.46 1.66
C GLY A 251 36.08 -17.83 0.45
N VAL A 252 36.11 -16.49 0.38
CA VAL A 252 35.53 -15.70 -0.71
C VAL A 252 36.28 -15.93 -2.02
N ILE A 253 35.54 -16.13 -3.11
CA ILE A 253 36.10 -16.26 -4.47
C ILE A 253 36.27 -14.86 -5.08
N GLN A 254 37.49 -14.49 -5.44
CA GLN A 254 37.80 -13.27 -6.19
C GLN A 254 38.08 -13.62 -7.66
N THR A 255 37.28 -13.10 -8.59
CA THR A 255 37.41 -13.37 -10.03
C THR A 255 38.72 -12.81 -10.58
N SER A 256 39.65 -13.70 -10.97
CA SER A 256 41.03 -13.35 -11.29
C SER A 256 41.47 -13.76 -12.70
N ASP A 257 40.52 -14.05 -13.60
CA ASP A 257 40.75 -14.46 -14.99
C ASP A 257 41.50 -13.36 -15.79
N VAL A 258 42.52 -13.77 -16.54
CA VAL A 258 43.39 -12.90 -17.33
C VAL A 258 42.66 -12.16 -18.45
N ARG A 259 41.56 -12.71 -18.98
CA ARG A 259 40.79 -12.16 -20.10
C ARG A 259 40.10 -10.83 -19.76
N PHE A 260 39.87 -10.56 -18.48
CA PHE A 260 39.27 -9.31 -18.00
C PHE A 260 40.31 -8.31 -17.46
N LYS A 261 41.61 -8.62 -17.60
CA LYS A 261 42.72 -7.78 -17.11
C LYS A 261 43.44 -7.08 -18.27
N LYS A 262 43.94 -5.88 -17.98
CA LYS A 262 44.75 -5.05 -18.90
C LYS A 262 46.00 -4.55 -18.19
N ASN A 263 47.00 -4.08 -18.94
CA ASN A 263 48.25 -3.52 -18.42
C ASN A 263 49.03 -4.47 -17.48
N ILE A 264 48.94 -5.78 -17.74
CA ILE A 264 49.56 -6.83 -16.92
C ILE A 264 51.09 -6.69 -16.97
N LYS A 265 51.71 -6.61 -15.80
CA LYS A 265 53.17 -6.57 -15.59
C LYS A 265 53.57 -7.62 -14.54
N PRO A 266 54.88 -7.97 -14.43
CA PRO A 266 55.41 -8.57 -13.22
C PRO A 266 55.10 -7.68 -12.00
N LEU A 267 54.87 -8.30 -10.84
CA LEU A 267 54.74 -7.59 -9.57
C LEU A 267 56.12 -7.17 -9.08
N GLU A 268 56.32 -5.87 -8.85
CA GLU A 268 57.61 -5.29 -8.44
C GLU A 268 57.88 -5.46 -6.94
N TYR A 269 56.83 -5.55 -6.11
CA TYR A 269 56.93 -5.78 -4.67
C TYR A 269 57.38 -7.21 -4.30
N GLY A 270 58.20 -7.32 -3.26
CA GLY A 270 58.77 -8.57 -2.77
C GLY A 270 59.26 -8.47 -1.32
N LEU A 271 60.44 -9.04 -1.04
CA LEU A 271 60.97 -9.12 0.33
C LEU A 271 61.23 -7.75 0.98
N ASN A 272 61.77 -6.79 0.21
CA ASN A 272 62.16 -5.48 0.74
C ASN A 272 60.97 -4.70 1.34
N GLU A 273 59.80 -4.79 0.71
CA GLU A 273 58.58 -4.10 1.14
C GLU A 273 57.94 -4.83 2.32
N VAL A 274 57.92 -6.18 2.30
CA VAL A 274 57.42 -6.99 3.43
C VAL A 274 58.21 -6.73 4.71
N LEU A 275 59.52 -6.48 4.62
CA LEU A 275 60.37 -6.12 5.77
C LEU A 275 60.10 -4.70 6.32
N GLN A 276 59.36 -3.85 5.61
CA GLN A 276 58.94 -2.51 6.06
C GLN A 276 57.54 -2.49 6.68
N LEU A 277 56.80 -3.61 6.66
CA LEU A 277 55.43 -3.69 7.17
C LEU A 277 55.38 -3.92 8.68
N ASN A 278 54.69 -3.03 9.39
CA ASN A 278 54.47 -3.13 10.82
C ASN A 278 53.21 -3.96 11.13
N THR A 279 53.41 -5.18 11.66
CA THR A 279 52.33 -5.98 12.26
C THR A 279 51.95 -5.42 13.63
N ILE A 280 50.67 -5.45 13.95
CA ILE A 280 50.11 -4.88 15.19
C ILE A 280 49.08 -5.82 15.84
N THR A 281 48.92 -5.67 17.15
CA THR A 281 47.79 -6.18 17.93
C THR A 281 46.91 -5.02 18.38
N TYR A 282 45.60 -5.22 18.50
CA TYR A 282 44.66 -4.15 18.86
C TYR A 282 43.33 -4.66 19.41
N ASN A 283 42.63 -3.79 20.14
CA ASN A 283 41.22 -3.92 20.52
C ASN A 283 40.43 -2.78 19.84
N TRP A 284 39.10 -2.92 19.69
CA TRP A 284 38.28 -1.97 18.93
C TRP A 284 37.76 -0.85 19.82
N LYS A 285 38.24 0.38 19.63
CA LYS A 285 37.69 1.57 20.29
C LYS A 285 36.18 1.66 20.06
N ASN A 286 35.40 1.71 21.14
CA ASN A 286 33.94 1.69 21.12
C ASN A 286 33.34 0.46 20.41
N ASN A 287 33.89 -0.74 20.62
CA ASN A 287 33.28 -1.99 20.15
C ASN A 287 31.87 -2.16 20.75
N LYS A 288 30.90 -2.66 19.97
CA LYS A 288 29.48 -2.72 20.38
C LYS A 288 28.78 -4.02 20.03
N ILE A 289 27.82 -4.39 20.87
CA ILE A 289 26.76 -5.36 20.58
C ILE A 289 25.44 -4.59 20.62
N GLY A 290 24.76 -4.46 19.48
CA GLY A 290 23.66 -3.51 19.32
C GLY A 290 24.10 -2.10 19.70
N ASN A 291 23.41 -1.49 20.67
CA ASN A 291 23.74 -0.15 21.16
C ASN A 291 24.79 -0.13 22.29
N THR A 292 25.03 -1.27 22.96
CA THR A 292 25.87 -1.41 24.16
C THR A 292 27.35 -1.51 23.82
N ILE A 293 28.20 -0.75 24.52
CA ILE A 293 29.68 -0.83 24.38
C ILE A 293 30.20 -2.02 25.19
N ILE A 294 31.12 -2.79 24.62
CA ILE A 294 31.81 -3.90 25.30
C ILE A 294 32.98 -3.31 26.13
N PRO A 295 33.03 -3.51 27.46
CA PRO A 295 34.18 -3.11 28.27
C PRO A 295 35.47 -3.77 27.78
N ASP A 296 36.59 -3.05 27.86
CA ASP A 296 37.86 -3.50 27.25
C ASP A 296 38.36 -4.84 27.81
N GLU A 297 38.07 -5.16 29.08
CA GLU A 297 38.37 -6.46 29.71
C GLU A 297 37.66 -7.67 29.09
N PHE A 298 36.57 -7.45 28.33
CA PHE A 298 35.82 -8.48 27.62
C PHE A 298 36.02 -8.42 26.10
N GLN A 299 36.90 -7.55 25.60
CA GLN A 299 37.17 -7.46 24.16
C GLN A 299 38.28 -8.42 23.73
N GLU A 300 37.99 -9.24 22.71
CA GLU A 300 39.00 -10.06 22.05
C GLU A 300 40.10 -9.21 21.39
N THR A 301 41.36 -9.46 21.74
CA THR A 301 42.51 -8.89 21.03
C THR A 301 42.60 -9.44 19.61
N LYS A 302 42.71 -8.55 18.64
CA LYS A 302 42.87 -8.86 17.21
C LYS A 302 44.30 -8.61 16.76
N ILE A 303 44.67 -9.22 15.63
CA ILE A 303 45.96 -9.05 14.95
C ILE A 303 45.73 -8.43 13.57
N GLY A 304 46.71 -7.72 13.02
CA GLY A 304 46.62 -7.16 11.67
C GLY A 304 47.75 -6.19 11.34
N PHE A 305 47.47 -5.26 10.42
CA PHE A 305 48.38 -4.19 10.00
C PHE A 305 47.78 -2.81 10.25
N SER A 306 48.63 -1.78 10.34
CA SER A 306 48.21 -0.38 10.22
C SER A 306 47.93 -0.05 8.76
N ALA A 307 46.71 0.41 8.46
CA ALA A 307 46.33 0.83 7.11
C ALA A 307 47.16 2.04 6.62
N GLN A 308 47.62 2.89 7.54
CA GLN A 308 48.47 4.04 7.23
C GLN A 308 49.88 3.62 6.80
N ASN A 309 50.49 2.65 7.51
CA ASN A 309 51.81 2.13 7.13
C ASN A 309 51.74 1.28 5.84
N LEU A 310 50.65 0.55 5.63
CA LEU A 310 50.40 -0.09 4.33
C LEU A 310 50.28 0.95 3.20
N LEU A 311 49.63 2.09 3.43
CA LEU A 311 49.48 3.15 2.43
C LEU A 311 50.82 3.81 2.05
N GLU A 312 51.82 3.77 2.92
CA GLU A 312 53.17 4.28 2.66
C GLU A 312 54.06 3.31 1.86
N VAL A 313 53.82 1.99 1.98
CA VAL A 313 54.72 0.94 1.44
C VAL A 313 54.09 0.18 0.26
N ILE A 314 52.80 -0.16 0.34
CA ILE A 314 52.04 -0.93 -0.66
C ILE A 314 50.63 -0.31 -0.80
N PRO A 315 50.51 0.88 -1.41
CA PRO A 315 49.27 1.67 -1.40
C PRO A 315 48.07 0.98 -2.03
N GLU A 316 48.29 0.05 -2.98
CA GLU A 316 47.22 -0.66 -3.70
C GLU A 316 46.28 -1.44 -2.76
N VAL A 317 46.80 -2.03 -1.68
CA VAL A 317 45.99 -2.89 -0.80
C VAL A 317 45.09 -2.10 0.17
N VAL A 318 45.11 -0.76 0.12
CA VAL A 318 44.44 0.12 1.08
C VAL A 318 43.27 0.87 0.42
N GLU A 319 42.05 0.52 0.82
CA GLU A 319 40.83 1.21 0.39
C GLU A 319 40.78 2.61 1.03
N THR A 320 41.13 3.60 0.22
CA THR A 320 41.21 5.02 0.59
C THR A 320 40.02 5.84 0.11
N HIS A 321 39.29 5.37 -0.92
CA HIS A 321 38.20 6.08 -1.60
C HIS A 321 37.08 5.14 -2.01
N THR A 322 35.87 5.67 -2.15
CA THR A 322 34.79 5.02 -2.92
C THR A 322 34.36 5.90 -4.10
N TRP A 323 33.82 5.26 -5.14
CA TRP A 323 33.20 5.97 -6.27
C TRP A 323 31.69 5.89 -6.15
N GLN A 324 31.02 7.05 -6.16
CA GLN A 324 29.58 7.17 -6.01
C GLN A 324 28.96 7.77 -7.29
N PRO A 325 27.83 7.24 -7.81
CA PRO A 325 27.11 7.89 -8.90
C PRO A 325 26.55 9.24 -8.44
N VAL A 326 26.61 10.23 -9.32
CA VAL A 326 26.02 11.56 -9.13
C VAL A 326 24.66 11.65 -9.84
N ASP A 327 24.50 10.95 -10.95
CA ASP A 327 23.27 10.89 -11.74
C ASP A 327 23.12 9.55 -12.50
N GLU A 328 21.99 9.39 -13.19
CA GLU A 328 21.70 8.24 -14.05
C GLU A 328 22.47 8.27 -15.40
N ASN A 329 23.17 9.36 -15.70
CA ASN A 329 23.95 9.53 -16.95
C ASN A 329 25.35 8.90 -16.85
N GLY A 330 25.72 8.33 -15.70
CA GLY A 330 27.03 7.72 -15.47
C GLY A 330 28.10 8.72 -15.02
N ASN A 331 27.73 9.88 -14.49
CA ASN A 331 28.67 10.75 -13.81
C ASN A 331 29.01 10.19 -12.43
N TYR A 332 30.31 10.18 -12.07
CA TYR A 332 30.80 9.66 -10.80
C TYR A 332 31.60 10.70 -10.02
N THR A 333 31.44 10.71 -8.70
CA THR A 333 32.29 11.46 -7.78
C THR A 333 33.16 10.52 -6.95
N ARG A 334 34.35 10.98 -6.59
CA ARG A 334 35.31 10.26 -5.75
C ARG A 334 35.17 10.74 -4.32
N LEU A 335 34.64 9.88 -3.45
CA LEU A 335 34.44 10.16 -2.04
C LEU A 335 35.65 9.71 -1.23
N GLU A 336 36.31 10.66 -0.55
CA GLU A 336 37.35 10.39 0.45
C GLU A 336 36.78 9.53 1.59
N SER A 337 37.36 8.35 1.83
CA SER A 337 36.88 7.49 2.92
C SER A 337 37.39 7.99 4.27
N ASN A 338 36.48 8.29 5.20
CA ASN A 338 36.83 8.65 6.57
C ASN A 338 37.37 7.46 7.41
N LYS A 339 37.45 6.27 6.83
CA LYS A 339 38.02 5.04 7.42
C LYS A 339 38.76 4.28 6.33
N LEU A 340 40.07 4.06 6.50
CA LEU A 340 40.83 3.24 5.56
C LEU A 340 40.46 1.77 5.72
N GLY A 341 40.17 1.08 4.61
CA GLY A 341 40.05 -0.38 4.53
C GLY A 341 41.37 -1.02 4.10
N VAL A 342 41.48 -2.34 4.23
CA VAL A 342 42.65 -3.11 3.77
C VAL A 342 42.19 -4.43 3.14
N ASN A 343 42.54 -4.68 1.88
CA ASN A 343 42.30 -5.97 1.22
C ASN A 343 43.46 -6.94 1.51
N TYR A 344 43.37 -7.64 2.64
CA TYR A 344 44.40 -8.61 3.08
C TYR A 344 44.73 -9.70 2.03
N SER A 345 43.82 -10.01 1.10
CA SER A 345 44.07 -10.98 0.03
C SER A 345 45.10 -10.50 -1.00
N GLU A 346 45.22 -9.18 -1.21
CA GLU A 346 46.17 -8.60 -2.18
C GLU A 346 47.62 -8.57 -1.67
N LEU A 347 47.84 -8.81 -0.38
CA LEU A 347 49.17 -9.07 0.17
C LEU A 347 49.71 -10.47 -0.21
N ILE A 348 48.84 -11.42 -0.59
CA ILE A 348 49.25 -12.81 -0.87
C ILE A 348 50.24 -12.89 -2.05
N PRO A 349 50.02 -12.24 -3.21
CA PRO A 349 51.02 -12.15 -4.28
C PRO A 349 52.37 -11.55 -3.84
N VAL A 350 52.37 -10.55 -2.96
CA VAL A 350 53.59 -9.91 -2.44
C VAL A 350 54.37 -10.88 -1.56
N LEU A 351 53.69 -11.56 -0.62
CA LEU A 351 54.29 -12.60 0.23
C LEU A 351 54.84 -13.76 -0.61
N VAL A 352 54.15 -14.14 -1.69
CA VAL A 352 54.62 -15.15 -2.64
C VAL A 352 55.87 -14.69 -3.42
N ASN A 353 56.04 -13.40 -3.70
CA ASN A 353 57.30 -12.85 -4.23
C ASN A 353 58.40 -12.88 -3.18
N ALA A 354 58.16 -12.34 -1.97
CA ALA A 354 59.13 -12.34 -0.87
C ALA A 354 59.71 -13.74 -0.56
N ILE A 355 58.88 -14.80 -0.67
CA ILE A 355 59.33 -16.19 -0.52
C ILE A 355 60.26 -16.65 -1.66
N LYS A 356 60.07 -16.17 -2.89
CA LYS A 356 60.99 -16.43 -4.03
C LYS A 356 62.31 -15.69 -3.83
N ASP A 357 62.26 -14.46 -3.35
CA ASP A 357 63.44 -13.62 -3.12
C ASP A 357 64.33 -14.26 -2.03
N LEU A 358 63.74 -14.59 -0.87
CA LEU A 358 64.39 -15.36 0.20
C LEU A 358 65.00 -16.67 -0.31
N LYS A 359 64.29 -17.38 -1.19
CA LYS A 359 64.77 -18.62 -1.80
C LYS A 359 65.97 -18.37 -2.75
N ALA A 360 65.97 -17.27 -3.50
CA ALA A 360 67.09 -16.87 -4.36
C ALA A 360 68.32 -16.48 -3.55
N GLU A 361 68.16 -15.71 -2.47
CA GLU A 361 69.24 -15.37 -1.53
C GLU A 361 69.85 -16.63 -0.88
N ILE A 362 69.00 -17.53 -0.35
CA ILE A 362 69.44 -18.81 0.25
C ILE A 362 70.23 -19.66 -0.75
N ASP A 363 69.84 -19.67 -2.03
CA ASP A 363 70.57 -20.42 -3.06
C ASP A 363 71.83 -19.72 -3.57
N SER A 364 71.96 -18.39 -3.41
CA SER A 364 73.23 -17.66 -3.59
C SER A 364 74.20 -18.00 -2.46
N LEU A 365 73.76 -17.84 -1.21
CA LEU A 365 74.55 -18.14 -0.01
C LEU A 365 75.06 -19.60 0.01
N LYS A 366 74.24 -20.55 -0.47
CA LYS A 366 74.67 -21.96 -0.64
C LYS A 366 75.72 -22.15 -1.72
N LYS A 367 75.67 -21.42 -2.83
CA LYS A 367 76.73 -21.45 -3.86
C LYS A 367 78.03 -20.84 -3.33
N GLU A 368 77.94 -19.73 -2.61
CA GLU A 368 79.11 -19.10 -1.97
C GLU A 368 79.75 -19.96 -0.88
N LEU A 369 78.96 -20.77 -0.17
CA LEU A 369 79.46 -21.73 0.81
C LEU A 369 80.09 -22.98 0.15
N ASN A 370 79.50 -23.47 -0.95
CA ASN A 370 80.01 -24.64 -1.68
C ASN A 370 81.21 -24.32 -2.60
N ASN A 371 81.53 -23.05 -2.81
CA ASN A 371 82.68 -22.57 -3.58
C ASN A 371 83.86 -22.13 -2.68
N LYS A 372 83.88 -22.57 -1.41
CA LYS A 372 84.92 -22.34 -0.40
C LYS A 372 85.44 -23.66 0.14
#